data_AF-K6VXR5-F1
#
_entry.id   AF-K6VXR5-F1
#
_cell.length_a   1.000
_cell.length_b   1.000
_cell.length_c   1.000
_cell.angle_alpha   90.00
_cell.angle_beta   90.00
_cell.angle_gamma   90.00
#
_symmetry.space_group_name_H-M   'P 1'
#
loop_
_entity.id
_entity.type
_entity.pdbx_description
1 polymer ?
#
loop_
_entity_poly.entity_id
_entity_poly.type
_entity_poly.pdbx_seq_one_letter_code
_entity_poly.pdbx_strand_id
1 'polypeptide(L)'
;KQGGEAPGWEVSEAMLLRAVDELFEDYGLSERTHARLREHYTARQVMDLMAIQGAYVILAAMINTWDLELDATTQEKLPADITREQFEREYPRTPRKG
;
A
#
# COMPACT_ATOMS: atom_id res chain seq x y z
N LYS A 1 -4.05 11.78 -1.47
CA LYS A 1 -2.57 11.66 -1.39
C LYS A 1 -2.02 11.75 -2.80
N GLN A 2 -0.89 12.41 -3.03
CA GLN A 2 -0.29 12.49 -4.38
C GLN A 2 0.49 11.20 -4.75
N GLY A 3 0.70 10.26 -3.82
CA GLY A 3 1.31 8.96 -4.12
C GLY A 3 2.71 9.11 -4.73
N GLY A 4 2.96 8.41 -5.84
CA GLY A 4 4.18 8.56 -6.63
C GLY A 4 4.35 9.92 -7.33
N GLU A 5 3.31 10.76 -7.34
CA GLU A 5 3.34 12.12 -7.91
C GLU A 5 3.75 13.19 -6.89
N ALA A 6 4.00 12.81 -5.62
CA ALA A 6 4.41 13.75 -4.59
C ALA A 6 5.84 14.28 -4.84
N PRO A 7 6.12 15.57 -4.63
CA PRO A 7 7.46 16.12 -4.75
C PRO A 7 8.37 15.55 -3.65
N GLY A 8 9.54 15.03 -4.02
CA GLY A 8 10.55 14.52 -3.09
C GLY A 8 10.93 13.05 -3.28
N TRP A 9 10.19 12.30 -4.11
CA TRP A 9 10.59 10.96 -4.52
C TRP A 9 11.65 11.00 -5.60
N GLU A 10 12.66 10.12 -5.48
CA GLU A 10 13.49 9.78 -6.63
C GLU A 10 12.63 9.08 -7.70
N VAL A 11 13.04 9.19 -8.97
CA VAL A 11 12.27 8.65 -10.10
C VAL A 11 12.00 7.14 -9.94
N SER A 12 12.96 6.40 -9.37
CA SER A 12 12.80 4.96 -9.11
C SER A 12 11.79 4.67 -8.00
N GLU A 13 11.69 5.52 -6.98
CA GLU A 13 10.75 5.35 -5.87
C GLU A 13 9.31 5.67 -6.31
N ALA A 14 9.13 6.73 -7.10
CA ALA A 14 7.86 7.05 -7.73
C ALA A 14 7.35 5.88 -8.60
N MET A 15 8.26 5.18 -9.28
CA MET A 15 7.92 3.98 -10.07
C MET A 15 7.50 2.78 -9.22
N LEU A 16 8.09 2.59 -8.05
CA LEU A 16 7.64 1.54 -7.11
C LEU A 16 6.21 1.82 -6.63
N LEU A 17 5.91 3.07 -6.27
CA LEU A 17 4.57 3.45 -5.83
C LEU A 17 3.53 3.21 -6.92
N ARG A 18 3.83 3.62 -8.16
CA ARG A 18 2.94 3.36 -9.29
C ARG A 18 2.76 1.87 -9.60
N ALA A 19 3.79 1.07 -9.43
CA ALA A 19 3.70 -0.37 -9.60
C ALA A 19 2.82 -1.03 -8.54
N VAL A 20 2.88 -0.55 -7.29
CA VAL A 20 1.99 -0.99 -6.21
C VAL A 20 0.53 -0.63 -6.53
N ASP A 21 0.28 0.58 -7.06
CA ASP A 21 -1.05 1.00 -7.48
C ASP A 21 -1.60 0.08 -8.58
N GLU A 22 -0.83 -0.19 -9.65
CA GLU A 22 -1.24 -1.12 -10.72
C GLU A 22 -1.48 -2.55 -10.20
N LEU A 23 -0.61 -3.05 -9.31
CA LEU A 23 -0.81 -4.37 -8.69
C LEU A 23 -2.07 -4.46 -7.84
N PHE A 24 -2.48 -3.34 -7.22
CA PHE A 24 -3.68 -3.28 -6.40
C PHE A 24 -4.96 -3.17 -7.24
N GLU A 25 -4.92 -2.38 -8.32
CA GLU A 25 -6.08 -2.11 -9.18
C GLU A 25 -6.30 -3.19 -10.24
N ASP A 26 -5.22 -3.60 -10.92
CA ASP A 26 -5.27 -4.45 -12.12
C ASP A 26 -4.78 -5.89 -11.87
N TYR A 27 -4.30 -6.19 -10.66
CA TYR A 27 -3.67 -7.48 -10.31
C TYR A 27 -2.49 -7.87 -11.22
N GLY A 28 -1.80 -6.88 -11.77
CA GLY A 28 -0.69 -7.08 -12.69
C GLY A 28 0.07 -5.78 -12.96
N LEU A 29 1.19 -5.89 -13.67
CA LEU A 29 1.95 -4.74 -14.14
C LEU A 29 1.73 -4.58 -15.64
N SER A 30 1.47 -3.35 -16.09
CA SER A 30 1.50 -3.02 -17.51
C SER A 30 2.91 -3.20 -18.08
N GLU A 31 3.03 -3.50 -19.38
CA GLU A 31 4.33 -3.64 -20.04
C GLU A 31 5.21 -2.40 -19.86
N ARG A 32 4.60 -1.21 -19.91
CA ARG A 32 5.28 0.07 -19.71
C ARG A 32 5.85 0.19 -18.29
N THR A 33 5.07 -0.15 -17.26
CA THR A 33 5.51 -0.05 -15.87
C THR A 33 6.55 -1.11 -15.55
N HIS A 34 6.37 -2.34 -16.06
CA HIS A 34 7.37 -3.39 -15.95
C HIS A 34 8.69 -2.98 -16.62
N ALA A 35 8.67 -2.46 -17.85
CA ALA A 35 9.88 -2.02 -18.54
C ALA A 35 10.65 -0.94 -17.76
N ARG A 36 9.93 0.09 -17.28
CA ARG A 36 10.52 1.19 -16.50
C ARG A 36 11.06 0.74 -15.14
N LEU A 37 10.39 -0.20 -14.47
CA LEU A 37 10.93 -0.81 -13.25
C LEU A 37 12.25 -1.53 -13.51
N ARG A 38 12.36 -2.22 -14.66
CA ARG A 38 13.55 -3.01 -15.01
C ARG A 38 14.77 -2.15 -15.35
N GLU A 39 14.61 -0.85 -15.55
CA GLU A 39 15.71 0.12 -15.65
C GLU A 39 16.48 0.29 -14.32
N HIS A 40 15.79 0.09 -13.18
CA HIS A 40 16.36 0.33 -11.84
C HIS A 40 16.39 -0.92 -10.95
N TYR A 41 15.52 -1.90 -11.21
CA TYR A 41 15.35 -3.09 -10.36
C TYR A 41 15.50 -4.37 -11.16
N THR A 42 16.14 -5.38 -10.56
CA THR A 42 16.25 -6.72 -11.13
C THR A 42 14.88 -7.42 -11.21
N ALA A 43 14.75 -8.44 -12.07
CA ALA A 43 13.52 -9.23 -12.16
C ALA A 43 13.17 -9.87 -10.80
N ARG A 44 14.19 -10.27 -10.03
CA ARG A 44 14.02 -10.80 -8.68
C ARG A 44 13.43 -9.75 -7.73
N GLN A 45 13.95 -8.53 -7.74
CA GLN A 45 13.42 -7.44 -6.92
C GLN A 45 11.98 -7.06 -7.31
N VAL A 46 11.63 -7.14 -8.60
CA VAL A 46 10.23 -6.94 -9.05
C VAL A 46 9.33 -8.06 -8.54
N MET A 47 9.78 -9.33 -8.57
CA MET A 47 9.04 -10.44 -7.95
C MET A 47 8.89 -10.26 -6.44
N ASP A 48 9.95 -9.81 -5.75
CA ASP A 48 9.90 -9.53 -4.31
C ASP A 48 8.88 -8.43 -3.98
N LEU A 49 8.82 -7.37 -4.80
CA LEU A 49 7.80 -6.30 -4.69
C LEU A 49 6.38 -6.88 -4.76
N MET A 50 6.12 -7.73 -5.76
CA MET A 50 4.80 -8.37 -5.94
C MET A 50 4.45 -9.26 -4.74
N ALA A 51 5.41 -10.02 -4.23
CA ALA A 51 5.22 -10.89 -3.07
C ALA A 51 4.90 -10.09 -1.81
N ILE A 52 5.62 -9.00 -1.56
CA ILE A 52 5.37 -8.10 -0.42
C ILE A 52 3.97 -7.49 -0.52
N GLN A 53 3.60 -6.96 -1.69
CA GLN A 53 2.28 -6.39 -1.92
C GLN A 53 1.18 -7.43 -1.62
N GLY A 54 1.30 -8.65 -2.15
CA GLY A 54 0.34 -9.72 -1.90
C GLY A 54 0.25 -10.10 -0.42
N ALA A 55 1.38 -10.16 0.29
CA ALA A 55 1.40 -10.44 1.72
C ALA A 55 0.64 -9.38 2.53
N TYR A 56 0.77 -8.09 2.18
CA TYR A 56 0.01 -7.01 2.82
C TYR A 56 -1.48 -7.04 2.49
N VAL A 57 -1.87 -7.45 1.28
CA VAL A 57 -3.28 -7.67 0.94
C VAL A 57 -3.89 -8.78 1.81
N ILE A 58 -3.18 -9.90 1.97
CA ILE A 58 -3.61 -10.99 2.84
C ILE A 58 -3.71 -10.49 4.28
N LEU A 59 -2.67 -9.83 4.81
CA LEU A 59 -2.66 -9.30 6.16
C LEU A 59 -3.82 -8.32 6.41
N ALA A 60 -4.09 -7.42 5.48
CA ALA A 60 -5.22 -6.50 5.56
C ALA A 60 -6.55 -7.25 5.59
N ALA A 61 -6.71 -8.30 4.79
CA ALA A 61 -7.90 -9.15 4.82
C ALA A 61 -8.05 -9.85 6.17
N MET A 62 -6.96 -10.33 6.78
CA MET A 62 -6.96 -10.93 8.11
C MET A 62 -7.40 -9.91 9.17
N ILE A 63 -6.74 -8.74 9.23
CA ILE A 63 -7.04 -7.66 10.18
C ILE A 63 -8.52 -7.26 10.08
N ASN A 64 -9.02 -7.05 8.86
CA ASN A 64 -10.41 -6.65 8.63
C ASN A 64 -11.43 -7.77 8.90
N THR A 65 -11.03 -9.04 8.90
CA THR A 65 -11.94 -10.18 9.14
C THR A 65 -12.07 -10.48 10.63
N TRP A 66 -10.99 -10.31 11.40
CA TRP A 66 -10.98 -10.55 12.84
C TRP A 66 -11.07 -9.29 13.69
N ASP A 67 -11.25 -8.12 13.05
CA ASP A 67 -11.28 -6.81 13.70
C ASP A 67 -10.12 -6.63 14.69
N LEU A 68 -8.91 -6.96 14.23
CA LEU A 68 -7.73 -6.91 15.08
C LEU A 68 -7.44 -5.46 15.49
N GLU A 69 -7.32 -5.24 16.80
CA GLU A 69 -6.89 -3.97 17.35
C GLU A 69 -5.37 -3.78 17.20
N LEU A 70 -4.95 -2.52 17.09
CA LEU A 70 -3.53 -2.17 17.10
C LEU A 70 -2.92 -2.57 18.43
N ASP A 71 -1.72 -3.14 18.41
CA ASP A 71 -0.97 -3.43 19.63
C ASP A 71 -0.57 -2.13 20.35
N ALA A 72 -0.31 -2.23 21.66
CA ALA A 72 0.00 -1.08 22.51
C ALA A 72 1.20 -0.26 22.00
N THR A 73 2.25 -0.91 21.48
CA THR A 73 3.45 -0.21 21.00
C THR A 73 3.22 0.52 19.68
N THR A 74 2.29 0.05 18.85
CA THR A 74 1.84 0.76 17.65
C THR A 74 0.92 1.92 18.02
N GLN A 75 0.05 1.75 19.02
CA GLN A 75 -0.81 2.84 19.52
C GLN A 75 0.00 4.00 20.11
N GLU A 76 1.08 3.73 20.83
CA GLU A 76 1.96 4.76 21.40
C GLU A 76 2.65 5.64 20.35
N LYS A 77 2.83 5.13 19.12
CA LYS A 77 3.44 5.87 18.00
C LYS A 77 2.45 6.75 17.25
N LEU A 78 1.15 6.58 17.51
CA LEU A 78 0.13 7.42 16.89
C LEU A 78 0.16 8.82 17.51
N PRO A 79 -0.04 9.88 16.72
CA PRO A 79 -0.26 11.21 17.24
C PRO A 79 -1.44 11.21 18.22
N ALA A 80 -1.28 11.86 19.37
CA ALA A 80 -2.29 11.86 20.44
C ALA A 80 -3.65 12.47 20.03
N ASP A 81 -3.66 13.24 18.94
CA ASP A 81 -4.82 13.89 18.34
C ASP A 81 -5.57 13.02 17.31
N ILE A 82 -5.07 11.82 16.99
CA ILE A 82 -5.73 10.90 16.06
C ILE A 82 -6.41 9.76 16.83
N THR A 83 -7.73 9.82 16.92
CA THR A 83 -8.56 8.69 17.40
C THR A 83 -9.05 7.83 16.24
N ARG A 84 -9.34 6.54 16.50
CA ARG A 84 -9.95 5.64 15.50
C ARG A 84 -11.23 6.23 14.92
N GLU A 85 -12.09 6.80 15.76
CA GLU A 85 -13.37 7.39 15.33
C GLU A 85 -13.18 8.59 14.39
N GLN A 86 -12.24 9.49 14.71
CA GLN A 86 -11.93 10.62 13.84
C GLN A 86 -11.37 10.14 12.49
N PHE A 87 -10.46 9.15 12.52
CA PHE A 87 -9.89 8.56 11.32
C PHE A 87 -10.97 7.89 10.46
N GLU A 88 -11.85 7.09 11.05
CA GLU A 88 -12.95 6.42 10.33
C GLU A 88 -14.01 7.40 9.81
N ARG A 89 -14.18 8.57 10.45
CA ARG A 89 -15.05 9.64 9.94
C ARG A 89 -14.45 10.35 8.72
N GLU A 90 -13.15 10.59 8.73
CA GLU A 90 -12.44 11.23 7.62
C GLU A 90 -12.19 10.25 6.46
N TYR A 91 -11.95 8.98 6.79
CA TYR A 91 -11.68 7.88 5.88
C TYR A 91 -12.64 6.73 6.15
N PRO A 92 -13.93 6.89 5.81
CA PRO A 92 -14.92 5.83 6.00
C PRO A 92 -14.47 4.59 5.24
N ARG A 93 -14.43 3.45 5.94
CA ARG A 93 -14.19 2.16 5.27
C ARG A 93 -15.24 2.00 4.18
N THR A 94 -14.80 1.72 2.95
CA THR A 94 -15.72 1.41 1.86
C THR A 94 -16.62 0.26 2.31
N PRO A 95 -17.95 0.43 2.32
CA PRO A 95 -18.84 -0.65 2.74
C PRO A 95 -18.59 -1.86 1.85
N ARG A 96 -18.39 -3.04 2.46
CA ARG A 96 -18.34 -4.30 1.72
C ARG A 96 -19.60 -4.35 0.84
N LYS A 97 -19.43 -4.35 -0.49
CA LYS A 97 -20.51 -4.77 -1.38
C LYS A 97 -20.80 -6.21 -1.01
N GLY A 98 -21.93 -6.42 -0.33
CA GLY A 98 -22.46 -7.75 -0.01
C GLY A 98 -22.82 -8.52 -1.26
#